data_AF-A0A392TAK0-F1
#
_entry.id   AF-A0A392TAK0-F1
#
_cell.length_a   1.000
_cell.length_b   1.000
_cell.length_c   1.000
_cell.angle_alpha   90.00
_cell.angle_beta   90.00
_cell.angle_gamma   90.00
#
_symmetry.space_group_name_H-M   'P 1'
#
loop_
_entity.id
_entity.type
_entity.pdbx_description
1 polymer ?
#
loop_
_entity_poly.entity_id
_entity_poly.type
_entity_poly.pdbx_seq_one_letter_code
_entity_poly.pdbx_strand_id
1 'polypeptide(L)'
;PSRIESLKDRLSALDQKGEEDDLSEAELLELHGVTSDIHSLSRMNTSICWQQSRSQWLKEGDVNTKFFHSVLASRRRGNAISSIQ
;
A
#
# COMPACT_ATOMS: atom_id res chain seq x y z
N PRO A 1 10.13 2.47 -6.74
CA PRO A 1 9.39 3.44 -7.59
C PRO A 1 9.99 3.58 -8.99
N SER A 2 11.30 3.88 -9.10
CA SER A 2 11.97 4.10 -10.38
C SER A 2 11.85 2.93 -11.36
N ARG A 3 12.05 1.68 -10.90
CA ARG A 3 12.01 0.50 -11.77
C ARG A 3 10.64 0.25 -12.41
N ILE A 4 9.54 0.42 -11.67
CA ILE A 4 8.18 0.27 -12.25
C ILE A 4 7.94 1.36 -13.29
N GLU A 5 8.38 2.58 -13.02
CA GLU A 5 8.23 3.70 -13.97
C GLU A 5 9.02 3.43 -15.25
N SER A 6 10.28 3.00 -15.14
CA SER A 6 11.09 2.63 -16.31
C SER A 6 10.47 1.49 -17.13
N LEU A 7 9.81 0.53 -16.48
CA LEU A 7 9.11 -0.55 -17.17
C LEU A 7 7.83 -0.05 -17.86
N LYS A 8 7.11 0.92 -17.27
CA LYS A 8 5.96 1.57 -17.92
C LYS A 8 6.38 2.38 -19.13
N ASP A 9 7.50 3.11 -19.04
CA ASP A 9 8.06 3.83 -20.18
C ASP A 9 8.41 2.85 -21.32
N ARG A 10 9.01 1.69 -20.97
CA ARG A 10 9.33 0.64 -21.94
C ARG A 10 8.09 0.01 -22.55
N LEU A 11 7.06 -0.26 -21.75
CA LEU A 11 5.78 -0.77 -22.22
C LEU A 11 5.12 0.22 -23.19
N SER A 12 5.10 1.50 -22.86
CA SER A 12 4.56 2.56 -23.73
C SER A 12 5.30 2.65 -25.06
N ALA A 13 6.61 2.41 -25.07
CA ALA A 13 7.40 2.40 -26.31
C ALA A 13 7.07 1.18 -27.19
N LEU A 14 6.84 0.01 -26.59
CA LEU A 14 6.41 -1.20 -27.31
C LEU A 14 4.98 -1.06 -27.84
N ASP A 15 4.07 -0.49 -27.05
CA ASP A 15 2.69 -0.22 -27.47
C ASP A 15 2.68 0.75 -28.65
N GLN A 16 3.40 1.88 -28.57
CA GLN A 16 3.49 2.81 -29.69
C GLN A 16 4.03 2.14 -30.96
N LYS A 17 5.06 1.30 -30.83
CA LYS A 17 5.58 0.56 -31.97
C LYS A 17 4.54 -0.39 -32.57
N GLY A 18 3.76 -1.09 -31.75
CA GLY A 18 2.71 -2.00 -32.20
C GLY A 18 1.53 -1.32 -32.90
N GLU A 19 1.33 -0.02 -32.67
CA GLU A 19 0.34 0.78 -33.41
C GLU A 19 0.87 1.22 -34.79
N GLU A 20 2.20 1.35 -34.94
CA GLU A 20 2.84 1.77 -36.20
C GLU A 20 3.10 0.57 -37.13
N ASP A 21 3.59 -0.55 -36.59
CA ASP A 21 3.95 -1.76 -37.33
C ASP A 21 3.69 -3.04 -36.50
N ASP A 22 3.62 -4.20 -37.18
CA ASP A 22 3.56 -5.50 -36.50
C ASP A 22 4.80 -5.72 -35.60
N LEU A 23 4.55 -6.10 -34.34
CA LEU A 23 5.62 -6.46 -33.41
C LEU A 23 6.29 -7.77 -33.80
N SER A 24 7.62 -7.82 -33.70
CA SER A 24 8.34 -9.07 -33.85
C SER A 24 8.06 -10.03 -32.69
N GLU A 25 8.28 -11.32 -32.91
CA GLU A 25 8.13 -12.35 -31.86
C GLU A 25 8.96 -12.02 -30.60
N ALA A 26 10.17 -11.49 -30.78
CA ALA A 26 11.02 -11.08 -29.66
C ALA A 26 10.41 -9.92 -28.86
N GLU A 27 9.73 -8.99 -29.53
CA GLU A 27 9.10 -7.83 -28.90
C GLU A 27 7.79 -8.20 -28.20
N LEU A 28 7.04 -9.15 -28.75
CA LEU A 28 5.87 -9.72 -28.07
C LEU A 28 6.28 -10.44 -26.78
N LEU A 29 7.35 -11.23 -26.83
CA LEU A 29 7.92 -11.86 -25.63
C LEU A 29 8.39 -10.83 -24.61
N GLU A 30 9.03 -9.74 -25.07
CA GLU A 30 9.42 -8.63 -24.21
C GLU A 30 8.20 -7.96 -23.56
N LEU A 31 7.16 -7.66 -24.33
CA LEU A 31 5.92 -7.03 -23.85
C LEU A 31 5.27 -7.87 -22.75
N HIS A 32 5.17 -9.18 -22.95
CA HIS A 32 4.66 -10.10 -21.93
C HIS A 32 5.54 -10.10 -20.67
N GLY A 33 6.86 -10.10 -20.83
CA GLY A 33 7.82 -10.04 -19.73
C GLY A 33 7.68 -8.75 -18.91
N VAL A 34 7.70 -7.60 -19.59
CA VAL A 34 7.57 -6.26 -18.97
C VAL A 34 6.23 -6.15 -18.22
N THR A 35 5.13 -6.60 -18.85
CA THR A 35 3.80 -6.59 -18.23
C THR A 35 3.76 -7.44 -16.96
N SER A 36 4.30 -8.67 -17.02
CA SER A 36 4.40 -9.57 -15.86
C SER A 36 5.22 -8.95 -14.73
N ASP A 37 6.36 -8.34 -15.04
CA ASP A 37 7.24 -7.66 -14.09
C ASP A 37 6.52 -6.49 -13.40
N ILE A 38 5.82 -5.64 -14.16
CA ILE A 38 5.03 -4.53 -13.61
C ILE A 38 3.99 -5.05 -12.62
N HIS A 39 3.23 -6.08 -13.00
CA HIS A 39 2.22 -6.67 -12.12
C HIS A 39 2.85 -7.27 -10.85
N SER A 40 3.94 -8.02 -10.99
CA SER A 40 4.63 -8.65 -9.86
C SER A 40 5.18 -7.60 -8.87
N LEU A 41 5.88 -6.60 -9.38
CA LEU A 41 6.44 -5.52 -8.58
C LEU A 41 5.35 -4.67 -7.91
N SER A 42 4.25 -4.41 -8.62
CA SER A 42 3.12 -3.66 -8.05
C SER A 42 2.47 -4.40 -6.89
N ARG A 43 2.23 -5.71 -7.03
CA ARG A 43 1.70 -6.54 -5.92
C ARG A 43 2.63 -6.56 -4.72
N MET A 44 3.93 -6.69 -4.96
CA MET A 44 4.94 -6.65 -3.90
C MET A 44 4.93 -5.29 -3.19
N ASN A 45 4.89 -4.18 -3.94
CA ASN A 45 4.83 -2.85 -3.37
C ASN A 45 3.57 -2.64 -2.51
N THR A 46 2.39 -3.05 -2.99
CA THR A 46 1.15 -2.99 -2.21
C THR A 46 1.25 -3.81 -0.92
N SER A 47 1.85 -5.00 -1.00
CA SER A 47 2.06 -5.85 0.18
C SER A 47 2.97 -5.19 1.21
N ILE A 48 4.07 -4.58 0.76
CA ILE A 48 5.00 -3.83 1.62
C ILE A 48 4.29 -2.63 2.25
N CYS A 49 3.58 -1.81 1.48
CA CYS A 49 2.83 -0.66 2.00
C CYS A 49 1.81 -1.07 3.06
N TRP A 50 1.10 -2.18 2.83
CA TRP A 50 0.14 -2.71 3.78
C TRP A 50 0.80 -3.17 5.08
N GLN A 51 1.92 -3.89 4.99
CA GLN A 51 2.71 -4.30 6.15
C GLN A 51 3.24 -3.10 6.93
N GLN A 52 3.75 -2.08 6.24
CA GLN A 52 4.25 -0.84 6.86
C GLN A 52 3.14 -0.10 7.58
N SER A 53 1.99 0.10 6.94
CA SER A 53 0.81 0.74 7.54
C SER A 53 0.34 -0.01 8.78
N ARG A 54 0.26 -1.35 8.71
CA ARG A 54 -0.10 -2.19 9.86
C ARG A 54 0.91 -2.08 11.00
N SER A 55 2.20 -2.13 10.68
CA SER A 55 3.27 -1.98 11.68
C SER A 55 3.19 -0.61 12.37
N GLN A 56 2.97 0.44 11.57
CA GLN A 56 2.81 1.81 12.05
C GLN A 56 1.60 1.94 12.98
N TRP A 57 0.45 1.37 12.61
CA TRP A 57 -0.75 1.32 13.44
C TRP A 57 -0.51 0.58 14.76
N LEU A 58 0.17 -0.56 14.74
CA LEU A 58 0.48 -1.31 15.96
C LEU A 58 1.44 -0.54 16.89
N LYS A 59 2.35 0.25 16.32
CA LYS A 59 3.31 1.06 17.08
C LYS A 59 2.68 2.32 17.68
N GLU A 60 1.87 3.03 16.90
CA GLU A 60 1.29 4.32 17.31
C GLU A 60 -0.07 4.19 17.98
N GLY A 61 -0.78 3.08 17.75
CA GLY A 61 -2.17 2.89 18.14
C GLY A 61 -3.13 3.74 17.30
N ASP A 62 -4.42 3.69 17.64
CA ASP A 62 -5.39 4.63 17.08
C ASP A 62 -5.15 6.03 17.66
N VAL A 63 -5.11 7.06 16.81
CA VAL A 63 -4.99 8.46 17.21
C VAL A 63 -6.11 8.87 18.19
N ASN A 64 -7.29 8.26 18.05
CA ASN A 64 -8.44 8.48 18.95
C ASN A 64 -8.32 7.77 20.31
N THR A 65 -7.35 6.87 20.49
CA THR A 65 -7.14 6.11 21.74
C THR A 65 -6.96 7.07 22.92
N LYS A 66 -6.23 8.18 22.74
CA LYS A 66 -6.03 9.19 23.79
C LYS A 66 -7.32 9.89 24.20
N PHE A 67 -8.19 10.22 23.24
CA PHE A 67 -9.49 10.85 23.50
C PHE A 67 -10.40 9.92 24.30
N PHE A 68 -10.56 8.67 23.84
CA PHE A 68 -11.43 7.72 24.56
C PHE A 68 -10.85 7.32 25.92
N HIS A 69 -9.54 7.17 26.05
CA HIS A 69 -8.92 6.95 27.36
C HIS A 69 -9.12 8.11 28.32
N SER A 70 -9.04 9.36 27.87
CA SER A 70 -9.27 10.51 28.74
C SER A 70 -10.73 10.60 29.20
N VAL A 71 -11.68 10.35 28.30
CA VAL A 71 -13.13 10.28 28.61
C VAL A 71 -13.42 9.15 29.60
N LEU A 72 -12.90 7.95 29.36
CA LEU A 72 -13.08 6.80 30.25
C LEU A 72 -12.45 7.03 31.62
N ALA A 73 -11.25 7.61 31.68
CA ALA A 73 -10.59 7.95 32.93
C ALA A 73 -11.40 8.97 33.75
N SER A 74 -12.02 9.96 33.08
CA SER A 74 -12.92 10.92 33.73
C SER A 74 -14.15 10.24 34.34
N ARG A 75 -14.83 9.39 33.56
CA ARG A 75 -15.98 8.60 34.06
C ARG A 75 -15.59 7.70 35.23
N ARG A 76 -14.43 7.04 35.16
CA ARG A 76 -13.94 6.16 36.23
C ARG A 76 -13.68 6.91 37.54
N ARG A 77 -13.19 8.16 37.46
CA ARG A 77 -13.06 9.03 38.65
C ARG A 77 -14.42 9.44 39.20
N GLY A 78 -15.35 9.86 38.34
CA GLY A 78 -16.70 10.28 38.77
C GLY A 78 -17.54 9.15 39.37
N ASN A 79 -17.35 7.92 38.89
CA ASN A 79 -18.10 6.74 39.35
C ASN A 79 -17.39 5.97 40.47
N ALA A 80 -16.27 6.47 41.00
CA ALA A 80 -15.57 5.82 42.10
C ALA A 80 -16.38 5.95 43.39
N ILE A 81 -16.97 4.85 43.86
CA ILE A 81 -17.70 4.80 45.13
C ILE A 81 -16.67 4.76 46.27
N SER A 82 -16.61 5.81 47.08
CA SER A 82 -15.66 5.94 48.18
C SER A 82 -16.06 5.18 49.44
N SER A 83 -17.35 4.92 49.64
CA SER A 83 -17.87 4.08 50.71
C SER A 83 -19.23 3.53 50.34
N ILE A 84 -19.52 2.29 50.74
CA ILE A 84 -20.87 1.72 50.72
C ILE A 84 -21.37 1.73 52.16
N GLN A 85 -22.56 2.30 52.38
CA GLN A 85 -23.25 2.27 53.67
C GLN A 85 -23.84 0.90 53.95
#